data_AF-A0A932ZEY6-F1
#
_entry.id   AF-A0A932ZEY6-F1
#
_cell.length_a   1.000
_cell.length_b   1.000
_cell.length_c   1.000
_cell.angle_alpha   90.00
_cell.angle_beta   90.00
_cell.angle_gamma   90.00
#
_symmetry.space_group_name_H-M   'P 1'
#
loop_
_entity.id
_entity.type
_entity.pdbx_description
1 polymer ?
#
loop_
_entity_poly.entity_id
_entity_poly.type
_entity_poly.pdbx_seq_one_letter_code
_entity_poly.pdbx_strand_id
1 'polypeptide(L)'
;MRALFWVIAIFALAAGLVVAARYNTGYVLLVLPPYRIELSLNLLLVLLFVAFVAGYLLVRMVSGTVRLPARVHEYRLARRRQKAQATLLEALQEFFAGRYARAEKAAASSIKLGEHAALCAILAARAAHELRAFERRDAYLAQAATLAADDDAVRIVTEAELLLDQRRFQEALDTLRSLPRKHTAALRLELKAQQAAKNWEQVLALVDQLEKRGVFDAEQAEQIRGHAQAENLKRKALDSRALAEAWQKVPARQKKDTRIAAAAAQCFIALGGCAKAHEIIEQSLNESWDSTLVGLYGECEGGDTLRRIERAETWLKRQSNDAVLLLTLGRLCAQQGLWGKAQSYLEAGIAIEPTYSGLFALAQLQEKLGNADAAHRHFRESLELAVGQLRQLTGGRRKTPL
;
A
#
# COMPACT_ATOMS: atom_id res chain seq x y z
N MET A 1 -18.83 -30.47 -56.77
CA MET A 1 -20.12 -30.68 -57.47
C MET A 1 -20.73 -29.39 -58.02
N ARG A 2 -21.01 -28.35 -57.20
CA ARG A 2 -21.67 -27.11 -57.68
C ARG A 2 -20.90 -26.35 -58.78
N ALA A 3 -19.56 -26.31 -58.72
CA ALA A 3 -18.73 -25.68 -59.75
C ALA A 3 -18.76 -26.43 -61.10
N LEU A 4 -18.84 -27.77 -61.08
CA LEU A 4 -18.89 -28.59 -62.29
C LEU A 4 -20.22 -28.41 -63.05
N PHE A 5 -21.34 -28.40 -62.32
CA PHE A 5 -22.66 -28.10 -62.89
C PHE A 5 -22.73 -26.68 -63.49
N TRP A 6 -22.07 -25.71 -62.85
CA TRP A 6 -22.00 -24.34 -63.38
C TRP A 6 -21.21 -24.26 -64.69
N VAL A 7 -20.09 -24.99 -64.80
CA VAL A 7 -19.28 -25.03 -66.03
C VAL A 7 -20.03 -25.73 -67.17
N ILE A 8 -20.71 -26.85 -66.89
CA ILE A 8 -21.53 -27.57 -67.89
C ILE A 8 -22.71 -26.71 -68.34
N ALA A 9 -23.38 -25.99 -67.41
CA ALA A 9 -24.47 -25.10 -67.74
C ALA A 9 -24.02 -23.91 -68.60
N ILE A 10 -22.85 -23.31 -68.31
CA ILE A 10 -22.25 -22.26 -69.15
C ILE A 10 -21.94 -22.81 -70.55
N PHE A 11 -21.35 -24.01 -70.64
CA PHE A 11 -20.98 -24.60 -71.93
C PHE A 11 -22.20 -24.96 -72.78
N ALA A 12 -23.25 -25.52 -72.16
CA ALA A 12 -24.51 -25.81 -72.82
C ALA A 12 -25.22 -24.54 -73.29
N LEU A 13 -25.21 -23.47 -72.47
CA LEU A 13 -25.75 -22.16 -72.83
C LEU A 13 -24.98 -21.51 -73.98
N ALA A 14 -23.64 -21.59 -73.94
CA ALA A 14 -22.76 -21.07 -75.00
C ALA A 14 -22.96 -21.84 -76.32
N ALA A 15 -23.04 -23.16 -76.28
CA ALA A 15 -23.31 -23.99 -77.45
C ALA A 15 -24.70 -23.70 -78.05
N GLY A 16 -25.72 -23.54 -77.20
CA GLY A 16 -27.08 -23.16 -77.63
C GLY A 16 -27.13 -21.79 -78.31
N LEU A 17 -26.40 -20.80 -77.77
CA LEU A 17 -26.26 -19.46 -78.36
C LEU A 17 -25.58 -19.49 -79.73
N VAL A 18 -24.57 -20.33 -79.91
CA VAL A 18 -23.87 -20.52 -81.20
C VAL A 18 -24.77 -21.19 -82.24
N VAL A 19 -25.61 -22.15 -81.85
CA VAL A 19 -26.57 -22.78 -82.76
C VAL A 19 -27.68 -21.80 -83.16
N ALA A 20 -28.22 -21.03 -82.21
CA ALA A 20 -29.22 -19.99 -82.49
C ALA A 20 -28.67 -18.86 -83.39
N ALA A 21 -27.39 -18.52 -83.23
CA ALA A 21 -26.70 -17.55 -84.08
C ALA A 21 -26.60 -17.99 -85.56
N ARG A 22 -26.55 -19.30 -85.86
CA ARG A 22 -26.47 -19.80 -87.25
C ARG A 22 -27.73 -19.54 -88.08
N TYR A 23 -28.89 -19.37 -87.46
CA TYR A 23 -30.17 -19.15 -88.16
C TYR A 23 -30.51 -17.68 -88.38
N ASN A 24 -29.71 -16.75 -87.87
CA ASN A 24 -30.02 -15.33 -87.91
C ASN A 24 -29.15 -14.60 -88.95
N THR A 25 -29.75 -14.22 -90.09
CA THR A 25 -29.10 -13.50 -91.20
C THR A 25 -29.17 -11.97 -91.06
N GLY A 26 -29.48 -11.47 -89.86
CA GLY A 26 -29.50 -10.04 -89.57
C GLY A 26 -28.11 -9.40 -89.69
N TYR A 27 -28.05 -8.21 -90.28
CA TYR A 27 -26.86 -7.35 -90.27
C TYR A 27 -27.20 -6.00 -89.64
N VAL A 28 -26.20 -5.36 -89.05
CA VAL A 28 -26.31 -4.03 -88.45
C VAL A 28 -25.39 -3.11 -89.23
N LEU A 29 -25.96 -2.02 -89.74
CA LEU A 29 -25.24 -1.05 -90.56
C LEU A 29 -25.02 0.23 -89.75
N LEU A 30 -23.75 0.52 -89.47
CA LEU A 30 -23.33 1.66 -88.65
C LEU A 30 -22.84 2.77 -89.58
N VAL A 31 -23.60 3.87 -89.68
CA VAL A 31 -23.30 5.02 -90.56
C VAL A 31 -22.77 6.18 -89.74
N LEU A 32 -21.47 6.44 -89.83
CA LEU A 32 -20.80 7.64 -89.31
C LEU A 32 -20.04 8.30 -90.46
N PRO A 33 -20.53 9.37 -91.10
CA PRO A 33 -19.86 9.96 -92.27
C PRO A 33 -18.38 10.29 -91.99
N PRO A 34 -17.40 9.86 -92.83
CA PRO A 34 -17.50 9.18 -94.13
C PRO A 34 -17.49 7.63 -94.09
N TYR A 35 -17.50 7.01 -92.91
CA TYR A 35 -17.43 5.56 -92.72
C TYR A 35 -18.81 4.89 -92.71
N ARG A 36 -18.92 3.77 -93.44
CA ARG A 36 -20.06 2.84 -93.36
C ARG A 36 -19.52 1.46 -93.03
N ILE A 37 -19.87 0.96 -91.86
CA ILE A 37 -19.37 -0.34 -91.37
C ILE A 37 -20.56 -1.29 -91.30
N GLU A 38 -20.49 -2.38 -92.07
CA GLU A 38 -21.48 -3.45 -92.06
C GLU A 38 -20.99 -4.58 -91.16
N LEU A 39 -21.73 -4.90 -90.10
CA LEU A 39 -21.39 -5.97 -89.16
C LEU A 39 -22.50 -7.01 -89.16
N SER A 40 -22.14 -8.29 -89.11
CA SER A 40 -23.13 -9.34 -88.85
C SER A 40 -23.68 -9.18 -87.43
N LEU A 41 -24.97 -9.45 -87.24
CA LEU A 41 -25.62 -9.34 -85.92
C LEU A 41 -24.90 -10.20 -84.86
N ASN A 42 -24.42 -11.38 -85.27
CA ASN A 42 -23.66 -12.28 -84.41
C ASN A 42 -22.32 -11.67 -83.98
N LEU A 43 -21.60 -11.00 -84.88
CA LEU A 43 -20.35 -10.32 -84.56
C LEU A 43 -20.59 -9.16 -83.59
N LEU A 44 -21.66 -8.39 -83.79
CA LEU A 44 -22.05 -7.32 -82.87
C LEU A 44 -22.36 -7.86 -81.46
N LEU A 45 -23.09 -8.96 -81.36
CA LEU A 45 -23.41 -9.59 -80.06
C LEU A 45 -22.16 -10.09 -79.33
N VAL A 46 -21.23 -10.72 -80.05
CA VAL A 46 -19.93 -11.13 -79.47
C VAL A 46 -19.14 -9.91 -79.01
N LEU A 47 -19.07 -8.85 -79.82
CA LEU A 47 -18.35 -7.62 -79.47
C LEU A 47 -18.99 -6.93 -78.26
N LEU A 48 -20.31 -6.90 -78.16
CA LEU A 48 -21.04 -6.38 -76.99
C LEU A 48 -20.74 -7.21 -75.74
N PHE A 49 -20.74 -8.55 -75.85
CA PHE A 49 -20.40 -9.43 -74.73
C PHE A 49 -18.97 -9.24 -74.26
N VAL A 50 -18.00 -9.18 -75.19
CA VAL A 50 -16.60 -8.89 -74.89
C VAL A 50 -16.45 -7.52 -74.24
N ALA A 51 -17.12 -6.48 -74.76
CA ALA A 51 -17.13 -5.15 -74.17
C ALA A 51 -17.72 -5.13 -72.76
N PHE A 52 -18.81 -5.87 -72.52
CA PHE A 52 -19.41 -6.01 -71.19
C PHE A 52 -18.47 -6.71 -70.21
N VAL A 53 -17.86 -7.84 -70.61
CA VAL A 53 -16.89 -8.57 -69.78
C VAL A 53 -15.67 -7.69 -69.49
N ALA A 54 -15.13 -7.01 -70.50
CA ALA A 54 -14.01 -6.09 -70.35
C ALA A 54 -14.37 -4.93 -69.40
N GLY A 55 -15.54 -4.31 -69.56
CA GLY A 55 -16.04 -3.26 -68.69
C GLY A 55 -16.24 -3.73 -67.24
N TYR A 56 -16.81 -4.93 -67.05
CA TYR A 56 -16.96 -5.54 -65.72
C TYR A 56 -15.61 -5.80 -65.05
N LEU A 57 -14.64 -6.35 -65.79
CA LEU A 57 -13.29 -6.59 -65.28
C LEU A 57 -12.59 -5.28 -64.93
N LEU A 58 -12.76 -4.24 -65.74
CA LEU A 58 -12.20 -2.90 -65.51
C LEU A 58 -12.80 -2.29 -64.23
N VAL A 59 -14.12 -2.31 -64.07
CA VAL A 59 -14.80 -1.85 -62.84
C VAL A 59 -14.35 -2.65 -61.61
N ARG A 60 -14.17 -3.98 -61.74
CA ARG A 60 -13.67 -4.84 -60.66
C ARG A 60 -12.23 -4.53 -60.28
N MET A 61 -11.36 -4.28 -61.26
CA MET A 61 -9.97 -3.87 -61.01
C MET A 61 -9.90 -2.49 -60.34
N VAL A 62 -10.66 -1.52 -60.82
CA VAL A 62 -10.72 -0.17 -60.23
C VAL A 62 -11.27 -0.23 -58.81
N SER A 63 -12.40 -0.91 -58.59
CA SER A 63 -13.00 -1.05 -57.26
C SER A 63 -12.13 -1.84 -56.27
N GLY A 64 -11.40 -2.85 -56.74
CA GLY A 64 -10.39 -3.56 -55.95
C GLY A 64 -9.24 -2.63 -55.54
N THR A 65 -8.70 -1.87 -56.50
CA THR A 65 -7.57 -0.96 -56.28
C THR A 65 -7.90 0.18 -55.32
N VAL A 66 -9.11 0.76 -55.43
CA VAL A 66 -9.57 1.83 -54.53
C VAL A 66 -9.79 1.32 -53.09
N ARG A 67 -10.16 0.04 -52.90
CA ARG A 67 -10.43 -0.55 -51.57
C ARG A 67 -9.22 -1.20 -50.90
N LEU A 68 -8.16 -1.52 -51.65
CA LEU A 68 -6.92 -2.08 -51.13
C LEU A 68 -6.19 -1.22 -50.10
N PRO A 69 -6.01 0.12 -50.27
CA PRO A 69 -5.27 0.92 -49.29
C PRO A 69 -5.95 0.92 -47.92
N ALA A 70 -7.29 0.94 -47.86
CA ALA A 70 -8.04 0.85 -46.61
C ALA A 70 -7.81 -0.50 -45.90
N ARG A 71 -7.91 -1.62 -46.62
CA ARG A 71 -7.66 -2.97 -46.07
C ARG A 71 -6.22 -3.17 -45.59
N VAL A 72 -5.25 -2.62 -46.33
CA VAL A 72 -3.84 -2.68 -45.94
C VAL A 72 -3.60 -1.81 -44.70
N HIS A 73 -4.23 -0.64 -44.61
CA HIS A 73 -4.15 0.20 -43.43
C HIS A 73 -4.73 -0.50 -42.20
N GLU A 74 -5.92 -1.10 -42.30
CA GLU A 74 -6.55 -1.88 -41.23
C GLU A 74 -5.68 -3.08 -40.80
N TYR A 75 -5.13 -3.82 -41.76
CA TYR A 75 -4.23 -4.94 -41.46
C TYR A 75 -2.96 -4.48 -40.74
N ARG A 76 -2.35 -3.36 -41.17
CA ARG A 76 -1.17 -2.79 -40.49
C ARG A 76 -1.50 -2.31 -39.09
N LEU A 77 -2.67 -1.67 -38.90
CA LEU A 77 -3.14 -1.23 -37.60
C LEU A 77 -3.37 -2.41 -36.67
N ALA A 78 -4.05 -3.46 -37.15
CA ALA A 78 -4.27 -4.70 -36.40
C ALA A 78 -2.94 -5.38 -36.02
N ARG A 79 -1.98 -5.45 -36.95
CA ARG A 79 -0.65 -6.02 -36.67
C ARG A 79 0.14 -5.17 -35.67
N ARG A 80 0.04 -3.84 -35.74
CA ARG A 80 0.66 -2.92 -34.77
C ARG A 80 0.08 -3.12 -33.38
N ARG A 81 -1.25 -3.23 -33.26
CA ARG A 81 -1.96 -3.55 -32.01
C ARG A 81 -1.51 -4.87 -31.40
N GLN A 82 -1.50 -5.93 -32.21
CA GLN A 82 -1.07 -7.26 -31.75
C GLN A 82 0.39 -7.23 -31.27
N LYS A 83 1.26 -6.52 -31.99
CA LYS A 83 2.67 -6.35 -31.58
C LYS A 83 2.79 -5.58 -30.27
N ALA A 84 2.05 -4.48 -30.10
CA ALA A 84 2.08 -3.67 -28.88
C ALA A 84 1.58 -4.46 -27.65
N GLN A 85 0.51 -5.23 -27.81
CA GLN A 85 0.00 -6.11 -26.75
C GLN A 85 1.02 -7.19 -26.39
N ALA A 86 1.66 -7.82 -27.39
CA ALA A 86 2.71 -8.81 -27.14
C ALA A 86 3.89 -8.21 -26.37
N THR A 87 4.37 -7.02 -26.74
CA THR A 87 5.48 -6.35 -26.05
C THR A 87 5.10 -5.86 -24.64
N LEU A 88 3.84 -5.46 -24.43
CA LEU A 88 3.35 -5.13 -23.09
C LEU A 88 3.30 -6.37 -22.18
N LEU A 89 2.82 -7.50 -22.69
CA LEU A 89 2.80 -8.76 -21.94
C LEU A 89 4.22 -9.23 -21.62
N GLU A 90 5.16 -9.12 -22.56
CA GLU A 90 6.58 -9.40 -22.33
C GLU A 90 7.15 -8.48 -21.23
N ALA A 91 6.86 -7.18 -21.29
CA ALA A 91 7.30 -6.23 -20.26
C ALA A 91 6.75 -6.58 -18.87
N LEU A 92 5.48 -6.98 -18.77
CA LEU A 92 4.86 -7.42 -17.52
C LEU A 92 5.49 -8.71 -17.00
N GLN A 93 5.70 -9.70 -17.86
CA GLN A 93 6.35 -10.97 -17.49
C GLN A 93 7.76 -10.73 -16.95
N GLU A 94 8.56 -9.92 -17.65
CA GLU A 94 9.92 -9.59 -17.21
C GLU A 94 9.92 -8.75 -15.94
N PHE A 95 8.94 -7.86 -15.75
CA PHE A 95 8.79 -7.06 -14.53
C PHE A 95 8.52 -7.95 -13.31
N PHE A 96 7.52 -8.83 -13.41
CA PHE A 96 7.18 -9.76 -12.31
C PHE A 96 8.23 -10.84 -12.09
N ALA A 97 9.04 -11.17 -13.10
CA ALA A 97 10.22 -12.02 -12.96
C ALA A 97 11.43 -11.32 -12.32
N GLY A 98 11.32 -10.03 -11.95
CA GLY A 98 12.40 -9.23 -11.35
C GLY A 98 13.48 -8.78 -12.34
N ARG A 99 13.26 -8.96 -13.65
CA ARG A 99 14.21 -8.59 -14.71
C ARG A 99 13.94 -7.17 -15.21
N TYR A 100 14.08 -6.21 -14.30
CA TYR A 100 13.62 -4.83 -14.52
C TYR A 100 14.24 -4.13 -15.74
N ALA A 101 15.51 -4.39 -16.06
CA ALA A 101 16.16 -3.82 -17.26
C ALA A 101 15.51 -4.28 -18.57
N ARG A 102 15.07 -5.54 -18.65
CA ARG A 102 14.36 -6.08 -19.82
C ARG A 102 12.93 -5.57 -19.87
N ALA A 103 12.26 -5.53 -18.71
CA ALA A 103 10.93 -4.95 -18.58
C ALA A 103 10.86 -3.50 -19.06
N GLU A 104 11.82 -2.66 -18.63
CA GLU A 104 11.91 -1.26 -19.05
C GLU A 104 12.08 -1.15 -20.57
N LYS A 105 12.99 -1.94 -21.16
CA LYS A 105 13.24 -1.93 -22.61
C LYS A 105 12.01 -2.37 -23.41
N ALA A 106 11.34 -3.43 -22.98
CA ALA A 106 10.13 -3.93 -23.61
C ALA A 106 8.99 -2.91 -23.51
N ALA A 107 8.79 -2.31 -22.33
CA ALA A 107 7.81 -1.24 -22.12
C ALA A 107 8.10 -0.02 -23.00
N ALA A 108 9.34 0.46 -23.04
CA ALA A 108 9.76 1.58 -23.89
C ALA A 108 9.56 1.32 -25.38
N SER A 109 9.73 0.06 -25.82
CA SER A 109 9.43 -0.34 -27.20
C SER A 109 7.93 -0.27 -27.51
N SER A 110 7.08 -0.65 -26.53
CA SER A 110 5.63 -0.60 -26.64
C SER A 110 5.09 0.83 -26.68
N ILE A 111 5.69 1.76 -25.93
CA ILE A 111 5.34 3.20 -25.96
C ILE A 111 5.42 3.74 -27.40
N LYS A 112 6.47 3.39 -28.15
CA LYS A 112 6.64 3.83 -29.56
C LYS A 112 5.57 3.26 -30.49
N LEU A 113 4.95 2.14 -30.12
CA LEU A 113 3.84 1.54 -30.87
C LEU A 113 2.50 2.25 -30.61
N GLY A 114 2.40 3.13 -29.60
CA GLY A 114 1.28 4.05 -29.37
C GLY A 114 0.05 3.45 -28.71
N GLU A 115 -0.11 2.13 -28.73
CA GLU A 115 -1.21 1.43 -28.04
C GLU A 115 -0.88 1.29 -26.54
N HIS A 116 -1.79 1.70 -25.67
CA HIS A 116 -1.61 1.73 -24.21
C HIS A 116 -0.30 2.42 -23.74
N ALA A 117 0.14 3.45 -24.45
CA ALA A 117 1.44 4.08 -24.24
C ALA A 117 1.62 4.67 -22.83
N ALA A 118 0.57 5.27 -22.24
CA ALA A 118 0.62 5.79 -20.88
C ALA A 118 0.88 4.69 -19.83
N LEU A 119 0.20 3.55 -19.93
CA LEU A 119 0.41 2.40 -19.04
C LEU A 119 1.82 1.82 -19.20
N CYS A 120 2.31 1.72 -20.44
CA CYS A 120 3.68 1.27 -20.70
C CYS A 120 4.72 2.22 -20.11
N ALA A 121 4.49 3.54 -20.17
CA ALA A 121 5.35 4.53 -19.53
C ALA A 121 5.37 4.38 -18.01
N ILE A 122 4.22 4.14 -17.37
CA ILE A 122 4.14 3.88 -15.92
C ILE A 122 4.89 2.58 -15.54
N LEU A 123 4.77 1.52 -16.35
CA LEU A 123 5.50 0.27 -16.15
C LEU A 123 7.02 0.48 -16.30
N ALA A 124 7.45 1.25 -17.30
CA ALA A 124 8.84 1.63 -17.49
C ALA A 124 9.37 2.46 -16.31
N ALA A 125 8.56 3.38 -15.77
CA ALA A 125 8.90 4.15 -14.58
C ALA A 125 9.13 3.26 -13.35
N ARG A 126 8.23 2.29 -13.10
CA ARG A 126 8.40 1.30 -12.03
C ARG A 126 9.65 0.46 -12.21
N ALA A 127 9.89 -0.05 -13.42
CA ALA A 127 11.10 -0.83 -13.72
C ALA A 127 12.38 0.01 -13.50
N ALA A 128 12.39 1.27 -13.95
CA ALA A 128 13.50 2.18 -13.74
C ALA A 128 13.72 2.51 -12.24
N HIS A 129 12.65 2.58 -11.45
CA HIS A 129 12.73 2.78 -10.01
C HIS A 129 13.44 1.62 -9.30
N GLU A 130 13.11 0.38 -9.63
CA GLU A 130 13.76 -0.82 -9.08
C GLU A 130 15.26 -0.88 -9.44
N LEU A 131 15.61 -0.36 -10.62
CA LEU A 131 17.01 -0.19 -11.05
C LEU A 131 17.71 1.02 -10.41
N ARG A 132 17.04 1.77 -9.53
CA ARG A 132 17.50 3.05 -8.94
C ARG A 132 17.87 4.12 -9.98
N ALA A 133 17.31 4.04 -11.19
CA ALA A 133 17.51 5.01 -12.26
C ALA A 133 16.45 6.11 -12.20
N PHE A 134 16.53 6.96 -11.17
CA PHE A 134 15.49 7.92 -10.82
C PHE A 134 15.23 9.00 -11.88
N GLU A 135 16.26 9.46 -12.60
CA GLU A 135 16.07 10.41 -13.71
C GLU A 135 15.23 9.81 -14.85
N ARG A 136 15.48 8.54 -15.19
CA ARG A 136 14.70 7.83 -16.21
C ARG A 136 13.28 7.58 -15.73
N ARG A 137 13.10 7.21 -14.45
CA ARG A 137 11.76 7.09 -13.83
C ARG A 137 10.98 8.39 -14.01
N ASP A 138 11.56 9.53 -13.65
CA ASP A 138 10.87 10.82 -13.69
C ASP A 138 10.54 11.22 -15.14
N ALA A 139 11.44 10.94 -16.09
CA ALA A 139 11.17 11.12 -17.51
C ALA A 139 9.98 10.28 -17.99
N TYR A 140 9.88 9.02 -17.57
CA TYR A 140 8.74 8.16 -17.94
C TYR A 140 7.44 8.60 -17.26
N LEU A 141 7.47 9.07 -16.01
CA LEU A 141 6.28 9.63 -15.35
C LEU A 141 5.80 10.91 -16.05
N ALA A 142 6.72 11.80 -16.43
CA ALA A 142 6.39 12.98 -17.21
C ALA A 142 5.81 12.61 -18.59
N GLN A 143 6.41 11.61 -19.26
CA GLN A 143 5.87 11.09 -20.51
C GLN A 143 4.46 10.51 -20.33
N ALA A 144 4.22 9.75 -19.26
CA ALA A 144 2.89 9.21 -18.96
C ALA A 144 1.84 10.31 -18.79
N ALA A 145 2.19 11.41 -18.11
CA ALA A 145 1.30 12.56 -17.90
C ALA A 145 0.89 13.21 -19.23
N THR A 146 1.81 13.30 -20.22
CA THR A 146 1.49 13.84 -21.54
C THR A 146 0.62 12.92 -22.41
N LEU A 147 0.62 11.61 -22.12
CA LEU A 147 -0.07 10.59 -22.90
C LEU A 147 -1.46 10.23 -22.35
N ALA A 148 -1.74 10.56 -21.09
CA ALA A 148 -3.02 10.28 -20.45
C ALA A 148 -4.07 11.33 -20.83
N ALA A 149 -5.23 10.87 -21.32
CA ALA A 149 -6.25 11.76 -21.88
C ALA A 149 -7.26 12.30 -20.85
N ASP A 150 -7.51 11.63 -19.71
CA ASP A 150 -8.49 12.09 -18.70
C ASP A 150 -8.40 11.40 -17.32
N ASP A 151 -7.85 10.18 -17.21
CA ASP A 151 -7.72 9.46 -15.93
C ASP A 151 -6.25 9.18 -15.57
N ASP A 152 -5.67 10.10 -14.81
CA ASP A 152 -4.27 10.07 -14.39
C ASP A 152 -4.07 9.34 -13.04
N ALA A 153 -5.11 8.68 -12.53
CA ALA A 153 -5.07 8.04 -11.21
C ALA A 153 -3.97 6.98 -11.08
N VAL A 154 -3.73 6.20 -12.14
CA VAL A 154 -2.69 5.15 -12.15
C VAL A 154 -1.29 5.77 -12.02
N ARG A 155 -1.04 6.89 -12.71
CA ARG A 155 0.23 7.62 -12.63
C ARG A 155 0.41 8.21 -11.25
N ILE A 156 -0.59 8.91 -10.73
CA ILE A 156 -0.56 9.58 -9.41
C ILE A 156 -0.30 8.57 -8.29
N VAL A 157 -1.03 7.45 -8.28
CA VAL A 157 -0.82 6.39 -7.26
C VAL A 157 0.57 5.79 -7.39
N THR A 158 1.02 5.49 -8.62
CA THR A 158 2.36 4.94 -8.84
C THR A 158 3.43 5.94 -8.37
N GLU A 159 3.33 7.21 -8.74
CA GLU A 159 4.27 8.25 -8.31
C GLU A 159 4.33 8.36 -6.79
N ALA A 160 3.18 8.38 -6.11
CA ALA A 160 3.11 8.41 -4.66
C ALA A 160 3.75 7.16 -4.01
N GLU A 161 3.55 5.97 -4.57
CA GLU A 161 4.21 4.74 -4.10
C GLU A 161 5.74 4.85 -4.22
N LEU A 162 6.24 5.28 -5.38
CA LEU A 162 7.67 5.42 -5.62
C LEU A 162 8.31 6.50 -4.75
N LEU A 163 7.58 7.58 -4.43
CA LEU A 163 8.01 8.62 -3.48
C LEU A 163 8.08 8.08 -2.04
N LEU A 164 7.10 7.26 -1.64
CA LEU A 164 7.09 6.59 -0.34
C LEU A 164 8.27 5.65 -0.14
N ASP A 165 8.62 4.88 -1.17
CA ASP A 165 9.76 3.97 -1.12
C ASP A 165 11.09 4.72 -0.94
N GLN A 166 11.17 5.96 -1.44
CA GLN A 166 12.30 6.88 -1.20
C GLN A 166 12.22 7.65 0.12
N ARG A 167 11.23 7.36 0.98
CA ARG A 167 10.97 8.09 2.24
C ARG A 167 10.63 9.58 2.05
N ARG A 168 10.18 9.99 0.85
CA ARG A 168 9.72 11.35 0.54
C ARG A 168 8.24 11.48 0.88
N PHE A 169 7.93 11.38 2.17
CA PHE A 169 6.54 11.23 2.65
C PHE A 169 5.66 12.44 2.33
N GLN A 170 6.18 13.65 2.51
CA GLN A 170 5.40 14.87 2.28
C GLN A 170 5.03 15.04 0.80
N GLU A 171 5.97 14.79 -0.10
CA GLU A 171 5.74 14.88 -1.55
C GLU A 171 4.77 13.81 -2.04
N ALA A 172 4.84 12.59 -1.47
CA ALA A 172 3.85 11.55 -1.74
C ALA A 172 2.44 11.98 -1.31
N LEU A 173 2.30 12.63 -0.15
CA LEU A 173 1.02 13.17 0.32
C LEU A 173 0.50 14.28 -0.59
N ASP A 174 1.37 15.18 -1.03
CA ASP A 174 1.01 16.27 -1.93
C ASP A 174 0.56 15.73 -3.31
N THR A 175 1.25 14.71 -3.81
CA THR A 175 0.85 13.98 -5.03
C THR A 175 -0.51 13.30 -4.85
N LEU A 176 -0.77 12.65 -3.72
CA LEU A 176 -2.07 12.00 -3.46
C LEU A 176 -3.23 12.99 -3.28
N ARG A 177 -2.97 14.26 -2.97
CA ARG A 177 -4.00 15.30 -2.89
C ARG A 177 -4.57 15.66 -4.25
N SER A 178 -3.80 15.54 -5.34
CA SER A 178 -4.29 15.84 -6.69
C SER A 178 -5.21 14.75 -7.25
N LEU A 179 -5.36 13.61 -6.56
CA LEU A 179 -6.25 12.53 -6.99
C LEU A 179 -7.73 12.94 -6.79
N PRO A 180 -8.55 13.03 -7.87
CA PRO A 180 -9.91 13.56 -7.79
C PRO A 180 -10.85 12.68 -6.94
N ARG A 181 -10.66 11.35 -6.99
CA ARG A 181 -11.40 10.40 -6.17
C ARG A 181 -10.47 9.37 -5.56
N LYS A 182 -10.31 9.42 -4.24
CA LYS A 182 -9.50 8.46 -3.49
C LYS A 182 -10.21 7.11 -3.35
N HIS A 183 -9.76 6.15 -4.15
CA HIS A 183 -10.13 4.75 -4.01
C HIS A 183 -9.40 4.11 -2.82
N THR A 184 -9.80 2.90 -2.46
CA THR A 184 -9.34 2.20 -1.24
C THR A 184 -7.82 2.00 -1.17
N ALA A 185 -7.16 1.69 -2.30
CA ALA A 185 -5.71 1.55 -2.34
C ALA A 185 -5.00 2.88 -2.09
N ALA A 186 -5.43 3.97 -2.74
CA ALA A 186 -4.90 5.31 -2.51
C ALA A 186 -5.04 5.77 -1.05
N LEU A 187 -6.16 5.46 -0.37
CA LEU A 187 -6.33 5.78 1.05
C LEU A 187 -5.39 4.96 1.96
N ARG A 188 -5.16 3.68 1.66
CA ARG A 188 -4.16 2.87 2.38
C ARG A 188 -2.76 3.43 2.20
N LEU A 189 -2.44 3.89 0.99
CA LEU A 189 -1.17 4.51 0.68
C LEU A 189 -1.01 5.84 1.44
N GLU A 190 -2.05 6.67 1.46
CA GLU A 190 -2.09 7.91 2.24
C GLU A 190 -1.93 7.64 3.74
N LEU A 191 -2.59 6.61 4.29
CA LEU A 191 -2.42 6.22 5.68
C LEU A 191 -0.96 5.88 5.99
N LYS A 192 -0.32 5.05 5.15
CA LYS A 192 1.10 4.69 5.29
C LYS A 192 2.00 5.93 5.24
N ALA A 193 1.69 6.86 4.32
CA ALA A 193 2.39 8.13 4.19
C ALA A 193 2.26 9.02 5.44
N GLN A 194 1.04 9.18 5.96
CA GLN A 194 0.78 9.99 7.16
C GLN A 194 1.42 9.40 8.42
N GLN A 195 1.41 8.07 8.56
CA GLN A 195 2.09 7.37 9.66
C GLN A 195 3.60 7.63 9.61
N ALA A 196 4.21 7.49 8.44
CA ALA A 196 5.63 7.74 8.26
C ALA A 196 6.03 9.21 8.45
N ALA A 197 5.14 10.14 8.07
CA ALA A 197 5.30 11.57 8.32
C ALA A 197 4.98 12.00 9.77
N LYS A 198 4.53 11.08 10.64
CA LYS A 198 4.11 11.35 12.04
C LYS A 198 2.95 12.35 12.16
N ASN A 199 2.06 12.36 11.17
CA ASN A 199 0.87 13.20 11.11
C ASN A 199 -0.33 12.47 11.73
N TRP A 200 -0.25 12.24 13.04
CA TRP A 200 -1.16 11.33 13.76
C TRP A 200 -2.63 11.78 13.76
N GLU A 201 -2.91 13.08 13.70
CA GLU A 201 -4.28 13.60 13.63
C GLU A 201 -4.97 13.19 12.32
N GLN A 202 -4.23 13.22 11.19
CA GLN A 202 -4.72 12.75 9.89
C GLN A 202 -4.82 11.23 9.85
N VAL A 203 -3.92 10.51 10.52
CA VAL A 203 -3.98 9.04 10.66
C VAL A 203 -5.31 8.62 11.31
N LEU A 204 -5.71 9.27 12.41
CA LEU A 204 -6.98 8.96 13.08
C LEU A 204 -8.19 9.14 12.16
N ALA A 205 -8.25 10.27 11.44
CA ALA A 205 -9.34 10.53 10.49
C ALA A 205 -9.37 9.53 9.32
N LEU A 206 -8.21 9.09 8.84
CA LEU A 206 -8.11 8.11 7.75
C LEU A 206 -8.50 6.70 8.19
N VAL A 207 -8.16 6.29 9.42
CA VAL A 207 -8.55 4.98 9.95
C VAL A 207 -10.06 4.86 10.03
N ASP A 208 -10.76 5.90 10.52
CA ASP A 208 -12.23 5.90 10.59
C ASP A 208 -12.87 5.78 9.20
N GLN A 209 -12.28 6.41 8.18
CA GLN A 209 -12.75 6.28 6.80
C GLN A 209 -12.49 4.89 6.22
N LEU A 210 -11.35 4.28 6.54
CA LEU A 210 -10.95 2.96 6.04
C LEU A 210 -11.74 1.83 6.72
N GLU A 211 -12.05 1.96 8.00
CA GLU A 211 -12.92 1.03 8.75
C GLU A 211 -14.35 1.06 8.20
N LYS A 212 -14.93 2.26 7.95
CA LYS A 212 -16.26 2.39 7.31
C LYS A 212 -16.33 1.74 5.92
N ARG A 213 -15.19 1.63 5.22
CA ARG A 213 -15.09 0.98 3.91
C ARG A 213 -14.76 -0.52 4.01
N GLY A 214 -14.66 -1.09 5.21
CA GLY A 214 -14.37 -2.50 5.43
C GLY A 214 -12.94 -2.92 5.09
N VAL A 215 -11.98 -2.00 5.13
CA VAL A 215 -10.57 -2.29 4.82
C VAL A 215 -9.83 -2.91 5.99
N PHE A 216 -10.22 -2.51 7.19
CA PHE A 216 -9.69 -3.02 8.44
C PHE A 216 -10.84 -3.60 9.26
N ASP A 217 -10.53 -4.68 9.96
CA ASP A 217 -11.40 -5.18 11.03
C ASP A 217 -11.36 -4.20 12.21
N ALA A 218 -12.40 -4.24 13.05
CA ALA A 218 -12.51 -3.36 14.21
C ALA A 218 -11.27 -3.45 15.12
N GLU A 219 -10.70 -4.65 15.32
CA GLU A 219 -9.49 -4.84 16.12
C GLU A 219 -8.26 -4.17 15.50
N GLN A 220 -8.05 -4.33 14.20
CA GLN A 220 -6.93 -3.70 13.48
C GLN A 220 -7.03 -2.17 13.50
N ALA A 221 -8.25 -1.65 13.30
CA ALA A 221 -8.52 -0.22 13.39
C ALA A 221 -8.24 0.32 14.80
N GLU A 222 -8.65 -0.39 15.86
CA GLU A 222 -8.35 -0.02 17.25
C GLU A 222 -6.84 -0.02 17.52
N GLN A 223 -6.09 -1.02 17.04
CA GLN A 223 -4.63 -1.06 17.24
C GLN A 223 -3.93 0.15 16.60
N ILE A 224 -4.31 0.51 15.36
CA ILE A 224 -3.75 1.67 14.67
C ILE A 224 -4.16 2.97 15.38
N ARG A 225 -5.43 3.09 15.80
CA ARG A 225 -5.92 4.26 16.55
C ARG A 225 -5.19 4.41 17.88
N GLY A 226 -5.00 3.34 18.63
CA GLY A 226 -4.31 3.36 19.91
C GLY A 226 -2.85 3.78 19.77
N HIS A 227 -2.14 3.26 18.77
CA HIS A 227 -0.77 3.70 18.47
C HIS A 227 -0.72 5.19 18.08
N ALA A 228 -1.61 5.64 17.19
CA ALA A 228 -1.65 7.05 16.76
C ALA A 228 -1.99 8.00 17.92
N GLN A 229 -2.92 7.64 18.79
CA GLN A 229 -3.25 8.42 20.00
C GLN A 229 -2.06 8.51 20.95
N ALA A 230 -1.41 7.38 21.24
CA ALA A 230 -0.24 7.34 22.13
C ALA A 230 0.88 8.26 21.61
N GLU A 231 1.20 8.21 20.31
CA GLU A 231 2.21 9.07 19.71
C GLU A 231 1.79 10.55 19.65
N ASN A 232 0.51 10.84 19.46
CA ASN A 232 0.00 12.22 19.51
C ASN A 232 0.14 12.82 20.93
N LEU A 233 -0.12 12.03 21.97
CA LEU A 233 0.08 12.44 23.36
C LEU A 233 1.57 12.72 23.65
N LYS A 234 2.47 11.83 23.22
CA LYS A 234 3.92 12.03 23.36
C LYS A 234 4.41 13.31 22.70
N ARG A 235 3.88 13.66 21.51
CA ARG A 235 4.23 14.91 20.82
C ARG A 235 3.78 16.16 21.56
N LYS A 236 2.67 16.07 22.30
CA LYS A 236 2.11 17.17 23.12
C LYS A 236 2.64 17.20 24.55
N ALA A 237 3.53 16.27 24.92
CA ALA A 237 4.14 16.17 26.26
C ALA A 237 5.16 17.26 26.59
N LEU A 238 5.20 18.36 25.82
CA LEU A 238 6.01 19.55 26.09
C LEU A 238 5.24 20.61 26.90
N ASP A 239 3.91 20.57 26.86
CA ASP A 239 3.03 21.52 27.56
C ASP A 239 1.94 20.75 28.32
N SER A 240 1.86 21.00 29.63
CA SER A 240 0.89 20.35 30.52
C SER A 240 -0.55 20.67 30.16
N ARG A 241 -0.83 21.89 29.66
CA ARG A 241 -2.19 22.28 29.24
C ARG A 241 -2.57 21.59 27.94
N ALA A 242 -1.70 21.65 26.93
CA ALA A 242 -1.92 20.97 25.66
C ALA A 242 -2.09 19.45 25.82
N LEU A 243 -1.32 18.83 26.72
CA LEU A 243 -1.46 17.40 27.05
C LEU A 243 -2.80 17.10 27.72
N ALA A 244 -3.23 17.91 28.68
CA ALA A 244 -4.53 17.75 29.34
C ALA A 244 -5.70 17.89 28.35
N GLU A 245 -5.65 18.87 27.46
CA GLU A 245 -6.65 19.03 26.39
C GLU A 245 -6.66 17.85 25.41
N ALA A 246 -5.48 17.39 25.01
CA ALA A 246 -5.36 16.22 24.13
C ALA A 246 -5.94 14.97 24.79
N TRP A 247 -5.62 14.74 26.06
CA TRP A 247 -6.18 13.64 26.84
C TRP A 247 -7.70 13.75 26.96
N GLN A 248 -8.25 14.94 27.19
CA GLN A 248 -9.70 15.13 27.26
C GLN A 248 -10.40 14.72 25.96
N LYS A 249 -9.81 15.04 24.79
CA LYS A 249 -10.34 14.67 23.47
C LYS A 249 -10.31 13.17 23.17
N VAL A 250 -9.53 12.37 23.90
CA VAL A 250 -9.50 10.90 23.72
C VAL A 250 -10.87 10.32 24.13
N PRO A 251 -11.51 9.48 23.28
CA PRO A 251 -12.76 8.80 23.62
C PRO A 251 -12.65 7.96 24.90
N ALA A 252 -13.71 7.92 25.71
CA ALA A 252 -13.71 7.21 27.00
C ALA A 252 -13.34 5.72 26.89
N ARG A 253 -13.76 5.05 25.80
CA ARG A 253 -13.39 3.65 25.53
C ARG A 253 -11.88 3.48 25.34
N GLN A 254 -11.23 4.41 24.64
CA GLN A 254 -9.79 4.38 24.37
C GLN A 254 -8.98 4.77 25.61
N LYS A 255 -9.49 5.64 26.49
CA LYS A 255 -8.82 5.97 27.75
C LYS A 255 -8.58 4.76 28.66
N LYS A 256 -9.42 3.73 28.54
CA LYS A 256 -9.29 2.48 29.30
C LYS A 256 -8.23 1.55 28.72
N ASP A 257 -7.88 1.69 27.45
CA ASP A 257 -6.84 0.89 26.81
C ASP A 257 -5.50 1.12 27.51
N THR A 258 -4.93 0.04 28.01
CA THR A 258 -3.67 0.02 28.74
C THR A 258 -2.53 0.72 28.00
N ARG A 259 -2.41 0.54 26.67
CA ARG A 259 -1.29 1.12 25.91
C ARG A 259 -1.37 2.64 25.84
N ILE A 260 -2.60 3.16 25.67
CA ILE A 260 -2.86 4.60 25.60
C ILE A 260 -2.73 5.21 27.01
N ALA A 261 -3.25 4.53 28.03
CA ALA A 261 -3.11 4.92 29.42
C ALA A 261 -1.63 4.97 29.86
N ALA A 262 -0.82 4.00 29.46
CA ALA A 262 0.62 3.97 29.76
C ALA A 262 1.35 5.14 29.12
N ALA A 263 1.10 5.40 27.83
CA ALA A 263 1.70 6.53 27.12
C ALA A 263 1.26 7.87 27.75
N ALA A 264 -0.02 8.03 28.08
CA ALA A 264 -0.53 9.22 28.75
C ALA A 264 0.11 9.42 30.13
N ALA A 265 0.15 8.37 30.96
CA ALA A 265 0.75 8.39 32.28
C ALA A 265 2.23 8.79 32.21
N GLN A 266 3.02 8.16 31.33
CA GLN A 266 4.42 8.55 31.10
C GLN A 266 4.59 10.02 30.74
N CYS A 267 3.73 10.55 29.87
CA CYS A 267 3.76 11.97 29.48
C CYS A 267 3.43 12.89 30.67
N PHE A 268 2.44 12.54 31.48
CA PHE A 268 2.10 13.31 32.69
C PHE A 268 3.20 13.22 33.75
N ILE A 269 3.80 12.04 33.96
CA ILE A 269 4.92 11.84 34.90
C ILE A 269 6.11 12.72 34.49
N ALA A 270 6.47 12.74 33.19
CA ALA A 270 7.57 13.56 32.67
C ALA A 270 7.36 15.07 32.89
N LEU A 271 6.11 15.52 32.97
CA LEU A 271 5.73 16.91 33.26
C LEU A 271 5.47 17.19 34.75
N GLY A 272 5.74 16.23 35.64
CA GLY A 272 5.51 16.34 37.09
C GLY A 272 4.03 16.22 37.51
N GLY A 273 3.14 15.85 36.60
CA GLY A 273 1.69 15.68 36.81
C GLY A 273 1.29 14.34 37.46
N CYS A 274 1.94 13.94 38.56
CA CYS A 274 1.75 12.62 39.18
C CYS A 274 0.30 12.31 39.55
N ALA A 275 -0.44 13.28 40.10
CA ALA A 275 -1.82 13.07 40.51
C ALA A 275 -2.71 12.61 39.35
N LYS A 276 -2.53 13.21 38.16
CA LYS A 276 -3.31 12.84 36.97
C LYS A 276 -2.84 11.51 36.38
N ALA A 277 -1.54 11.23 36.40
CA ALA A 277 -1.00 9.94 35.98
C ALA A 277 -1.58 8.79 36.82
N HIS A 278 -1.64 8.95 38.15
CA HIS A 278 -2.24 7.97 39.06
C HIS A 278 -3.73 7.74 38.76
N GLU A 279 -4.50 8.80 38.53
CA GLU A 279 -5.92 8.68 38.17
C GLU A 279 -6.12 7.87 36.87
N ILE A 280 -5.30 8.14 35.86
CA ILE A 280 -5.36 7.44 34.56
C ILE A 280 -5.00 5.95 34.72
N ILE A 281 -3.93 5.65 35.47
CA ILE A 281 -3.51 4.28 35.74
C ILE A 281 -4.59 3.51 36.51
N GLU A 282 -5.14 4.12 37.58
CA GLU A 282 -6.21 3.51 38.38
C GLU A 282 -7.46 3.20 37.53
N GLN A 283 -7.84 4.10 36.63
CA GLN A 283 -8.99 3.90 35.74
C GLN A 283 -8.77 2.75 34.75
N SER A 284 -7.57 2.63 34.16
CA SER A 284 -7.26 1.57 33.20
C SER A 284 -7.12 0.20 33.87
N LEU A 285 -6.41 0.13 35.01
CA LEU A 285 -6.21 -1.13 35.76
C LEU A 285 -7.51 -1.74 36.31
N ASN A 286 -8.54 -0.92 36.55
CA ASN A 286 -9.85 -1.42 36.96
C ASN A 286 -10.57 -2.18 35.83
N GLU A 287 -10.26 -1.91 34.57
CA GLU A 287 -10.83 -2.58 33.41
C GLU A 287 -9.97 -3.76 32.96
N SER A 288 -8.67 -3.52 32.76
CA SER A 288 -7.71 -4.51 32.28
C SER A 288 -6.41 -4.41 33.07
N TRP A 289 -6.03 -5.52 33.71
CA TRP A 289 -4.79 -5.61 34.46
C TRP A 289 -3.57 -5.62 33.54
N ASP A 290 -2.58 -4.77 33.82
CA ASP A 290 -1.27 -4.78 33.17
C ASP A 290 -0.19 -4.35 34.17
N SER A 291 0.79 -5.22 34.37
CA SER A 291 1.90 -5.00 35.31
C SER A 291 2.78 -3.81 34.94
N THR A 292 2.87 -3.43 33.66
CA THR A 292 3.64 -2.26 33.21
C THR A 292 3.06 -0.95 33.73
N LEU A 293 1.72 -0.82 33.76
CA LEU A 293 1.04 0.33 34.36
C LEU A 293 1.28 0.41 35.86
N VAL A 294 1.33 -0.75 36.53
CA VAL A 294 1.63 -0.83 37.95
C VAL A 294 3.05 -0.34 38.23
N GLY A 295 4.02 -0.71 37.39
CA GLY A 295 5.38 -0.16 37.44
C GLY A 295 5.40 1.37 37.39
N LEU A 296 4.74 1.96 36.39
CA LEU A 296 4.60 3.42 36.25
C LEU A 296 3.89 4.05 37.44
N TYR A 297 2.94 3.34 38.06
CA TYR A 297 2.26 3.81 39.27
C TYR A 297 3.22 3.99 40.43
N GLY A 298 4.31 3.22 40.53
CA GLY A 298 5.31 3.37 41.58
C GLY A 298 6.38 4.43 41.32
N GLU A 299 6.63 4.79 40.05
CA GLU A 299 7.71 5.71 39.67
C GLU A 299 7.41 7.18 39.98
N CYS A 300 6.14 7.59 39.95
CA CYS A 300 5.81 9.00 40.21
C CYS A 300 5.80 9.30 41.71
N GLU A 301 6.76 10.11 42.15
CA GLU A 301 6.86 10.59 43.53
C GLU A 301 6.00 11.85 43.71
N GLY A 302 4.68 11.67 43.84
CA GLY A 302 3.76 12.79 44.09
C GLY A 302 2.36 12.37 44.54
N GLY A 303 1.71 13.24 45.31
CA GLY A 303 0.37 13.02 45.85
C GLY A 303 0.34 12.20 47.15
N ASP A 304 -0.87 11.78 47.52
CA ASP A 304 -1.10 11.00 48.74
C ASP A 304 -0.62 9.56 48.59
N THR A 305 0.53 9.24 49.19
CA THR A 305 1.12 7.90 49.12
C THR A 305 0.31 6.88 49.90
N LEU A 306 -0.38 7.29 50.97
CA LEU A 306 -1.14 6.36 51.81
C LEU A 306 -2.37 5.85 51.05
N ARG A 307 -3.10 6.74 50.37
CA ARG A 307 -4.16 6.37 49.43
C ARG A 307 -3.66 5.42 48.34
N ARG A 308 -2.45 5.64 47.81
CA ARG A 308 -1.85 4.79 46.77
C ARG A 308 -1.57 3.38 47.30
N ILE A 309 -1.04 3.27 48.52
CA ILE A 309 -0.83 1.98 49.20
C ILE A 309 -2.17 1.25 49.38
N GLU A 310 -3.20 1.91 49.92
CA GLU A 310 -4.53 1.30 50.11
C GLU A 310 -5.13 0.80 48.79
N ARG A 311 -4.96 1.58 47.72
CA ARG A 311 -5.43 1.19 46.38
C ARG A 311 -4.66 -0.02 45.85
N ALA A 312 -3.34 -0.02 45.96
CA ALA A 312 -2.50 -1.12 45.51
C ALA A 312 -2.68 -2.40 46.35
N GLU A 313 -2.92 -2.29 47.67
CA GLU A 313 -3.31 -3.41 48.53
C GLU A 313 -4.67 -4.01 48.10
N THR A 314 -5.58 -3.17 47.60
CA THR A 314 -6.85 -3.65 47.04
C THR A 314 -6.64 -4.47 45.77
N TRP A 315 -5.70 -4.07 44.91
CA TRP A 315 -5.32 -4.84 43.73
C TRP A 315 -4.63 -6.16 44.09
N LEU A 316 -3.81 -6.18 45.14
CA LEU A 316 -3.11 -7.38 45.60
C LEU A 316 -4.07 -8.52 45.97
N LYS A 317 -5.27 -8.21 46.46
CA LYS A 317 -6.31 -9.22 46.75
C LYS A 317 -6.75 -10.00 45.50
N ARG A 318 -6.68 -9.38 44.32
CA ARG A 318 -7.03 -10.00 43.04
C ARG A 318 -5.80 -10.56 42.33
N GLN A 319 -4.65 -9.94 42.53
CA GLN A 319 -3.40 -10.22 41.81
C GLN A 319 -2.25 -10.47 42.79
N SER A 320 -2.35 -11.56 43.56
CA SER A 320 -1.39 -11.87 44.63
C SER A 320 0.00 -12.28 44.13
N ASN A 321 0.10 -12.73 42.88
CA ASN A 321 1.33 -13.27 42.29
C ASN A 321 2.03 -12.31 41.31
N ASP A 322 1.63 -11.03 41.25
CA ASP A 322 2.31 -10.07 40.38
C ASP A 322 3.54 -9.46 41.07
N ALA A 323 4.73 -9.83 40.60
CA ALA A 323 6.00 -9.36 41.13
C ALA A 323 6.16 -7.83 41.02
N VAL A 324 5.62 -7.20 39.97
CA VAL A 324 5.70 -5.74 39.78
C VAL A 324 4.81 -5.01 40.78
N LEU A 325 3.64 -5.58 41.09
CA LEU A 325 2.76 -5.03 42.13
C LEU A 325 3.40 -5.10 43.51
N LEU A 326 4.03 -6.23 43.84
CA LEU A 326 4.72 -6.40 45.11
C LEU A 326 5.93 -5.45 45.23
N LEU A 327 6.68 -5.28 44.15
CA LEU A 327 7.79 -4.32 44.09
C LEU A 327 7.30 -2.88 44.31
N THR A 328 6.23 -2.48 43.63
CA THR A 328 5.68 -1.12 43.73
C THR A 328 5.09 -0.85 45.11
N LEU A 329 4.35 -1.79 45.70
CA LEU A 329 3.92 -1.73 47.10
C LEU A 329 5.10 -1.63 48.07
N GLY A 330 6.15 -2.43 47.86
CA GLY A 330 7.38 -2.39 48.64
C GLY A 330 8.03 -1.02 48.64
N ARG A 331 8.16 -0.40 47.46
CA ARG A 331 8.69 0.97 47.30
C ARG A 331 7.82 2.03 47.98
N LEU A 332 6.51 1.97 47.80
CA LEU A 332 5.57 2.92 48.42
C LEU A 332 5.59 2.81 49.95
N CYS A 333 5.59 1.59 50.49
CA CYS A 333 5.71 1.35 51.93
C CYS A 333 7.06 1.85 52.48
N ALA A 334 8.16 1.64 51.75
CA ALA A 334 9.47 2.15 52.14
C ALA A 334 9.54 3.69 52.13
N GLN A 335 8.83 4.36 51.21
CA GLN A 335 8.71 5.82 51.19
C GLN A 335 7.95 6.35 52.41
N GLN A 336 6.93 5.63 52.89
CA GLN A 336 6.13 6.00 54.07
C GLN A 336 6.71 5.50 55.41
N GLY A 337 7.88 4.86 55.41
CA GLY A 337 8.51 4.34 56.62
C GLY A 337 7.83 3.09 57.21
N LEU A 338 6.99 2.40 56.42
CA LEU A 338 6.34 1.14 56.80
C LEU A 338 7.27 -0.05 56.56
N TRP A 339 8.40 -0.07 57.27
CA TRP A 339 9.55 -0.93 56.94
C TRP A 339 9.24 -2.44 56.94
N GLY A 340 8.49 -2.94 57.93
CA GLY A 340 8.14 -4.37 58.00
C GLY A 340 7.28 -4.83 56.82
N LYS A 341 6.27 -4.04 56.44
CA LYS A 341 5.45 -4.31 55.25
C LYS A 341 6.28 -4.20 53.97
N ALA A 342 7.13 -3.18 53.88
CA ALA A 342 8.01 -2.99 52.73
C ALA A 342 8.91 -4.21 52.51
N GLN A 343 9.53 -4.73 53.58
CA GLN A 343 10.37 -5.92 53.51
C GLN A 343 9.58 -7.14 53.05
N SER A 344 8.42 -7.43 53.66
CA SER A 344 7.60 -8.58 53.28
C SER A 344 7.15 -8.54 51.82
N TYR A 345 6.73 -7.38 51.30
CA TYR A 345 6.33 -7.26 49.90
C TYR A 345 7.53 -7.43 48.94
N LEU A 346 8.68 -6.84 49.26
CA LEU A 346 9.87 -6.96 48.42
C LEU A 346 10.39 -8.40 48.37
N GLU A 347 10.49 -9.08 49.52
CA GLU A 347 10.89 -10.49 49.59
C GLU A 347 9.92 -11.39 48.84
N ALA A 348 8.61 -11.18 48.98
CA ALA A 348 7.60 -11.92 48.24
C ALA A 348 7.71 -11.70 46.72
N GLY A 349 7.94 -10.45 46.28
CA GLY A 349 8.13 -10.14 44.87
C GLY A 349 9.38 -10.80 44.27
N ILE A 350 10.50 -10.77 45.00
CA ILE A 350 11.77 -11.41 44.60
C ILE A 350 11.62 -12.94 44.56
N ALA A 351 10.86 -13.53 45.48
CA ALA A 351 10.59 -14.97 45.49
C ALA A 351 9.80 -15.44 44.26
N ILE A 352 8.96 -14.57 43.68
CA ILE A 352 8.23 -14.85 42.44
C ILE A 352 9.14 -14.63 41.22
N GLU A 353 9.68 -13.42 41.07
CA GLU A 353 10.56 -13.07 39.98
C GLU A 353 11.75 -12.23 40.49
N PRO A 354 12.97 -12.79 40.51
CA PRO A 354 14.14 -12.05 40.94
C PRO A 354 14.52 -11.01 39.88
N THR A 355 14.15 -9.76 40.15
CA THR A 355 14.48 -8.60 39.29
C THR A 355 15.59 -7.76 39.95
N TYR A 356 16.49 -7.19 39.13
CA TYR A 356 17.53 -6.29 39.64
C TYR A 356 16.91 -5.10 40.40
N SER A 357 15.79 -4.59 39.91
CA SER A 357 15.03 -3.48 40.50
C SER A 357 14.42 -3.82 41.85
N GLY A 358 14.03 -5.09 42.06
CA GLY A 358 13.52 -5.61 43.33
C GLY A 358 14.61 -5.78 44.37
N LEU A 359 15.71 -6.46 44.00
CA LEU A 359 16.87 -6.64 44.88
C LEU A 359 17.51 -5.31 45.27
N PHE A 360 17.58 -4.35 44.34
CA PHE A 360 18.08 -3.01 44.64
C PHE A 360 17.21 -2.29 45.67
N ALA A 361 15.88 -2.36 45.52
CA ALA A 361 14.95 -1.75 46.48
C ALA A 361 15.04 -2.42 47.86
N LEU A 362 15.23 -3.74 47.92
CA LEU A 362 15.44 -4.47 49.18
C LEU A 362 16.78 -4.09 49.83
N ALA A 363 17.84 -3.94 49.04
CA ALA A 363 19.14 -3.51 49.53
C ALA A 363 19.07 -2.10 50.16
N GLN A 364 18.44 -1.14 49.48
CA GLN A 364 18.20 0.20 50.02
C GLN A 364 17.37 0.19 51.31
N LEU A 365 16.40 -0.72 51.41
CA LEU A 365 15.61 -0.90 52.62
C LEU A 365 16.46 -1.43 53.78
N GLN A 366 17.29 -2.45 53.53
CA GLN A 366 18.18 -3.04 54.55
C GLN A 366 19.24 -2.04 55.04
N GLU A 367 19.75 -1.19 54.14
CA GLU A 367 20.67 -0.12 54.49
C GLU A 367 20.01 0.88 55.46
N LYS A 368 18.77 1.30 55.18
CA LYS A 368 17.99 2.16 56.09
C LYS A 368 17.68 1.50 57.43
N LEU A 369 17.58 0.17 57.48
CA LEU A 369 17.38 -0.60 58.71
C LEU A 369 18.67 -0.86 59.50
N GLY A 370 19.84 -0.45 58.98
CA GLY A 370 21.14 -0.65 59.62
C GLY A 370 21.79 -2.02 59.38
N ASN A 371 21.21 -2.85 58.51
CA ASN A 371 21.71 -4.20 58.19
C ASN A 371 22.67 -4.16 56.99
N ALA A 372 23.86 -3.60 57.19
CA ALA A 372 24.84 -3.39 56.11
C ALA A 372 25.23 -4.68 55.36
N ASP A 373 25.42 -5.79 56.07
CA ASP A 373 25.82 -7.08 55.46
C ASP A 373 24.73 -7.65 54.54
N ALA A 374 23.46 -7.49 54.92
CA ALA A 374 22.33 -7.91 54.08
C ALA A 374 22.17 -6.98 52.87
N ALA A 375 22.31 -5.67 53.07
CA ALA A 375 22.27 -4.69 51.99
C ALA A 375 23.36 -4.97 50.94
N HIS A 376 24.61 -5.19 51.37
CA HIS A 376 25.73 -5.49 50.47
C HIS A 376 25.51 -6.75 49.63
N ARG A 377 24.96 -7.82 50.22
CA ARG A 377 24.62 -9.05 49.49
C ARG A 377 23.60 -8.77 48.39
N HIS A 378 22.49 -8.11 48.72
CA HIS A 378 21.44 -7.81 47.75
C HIS A 378 21.88 -6.79 46.68
N PHE A 379 22.74 -5.83 47.01
CA PHE A 379 23.34 -4.94 46.00
C PHE A 379 24.20 -5.72 45.01
N ARG A 380 25.01 -6.66 45.50
CA ARG A 380 25.83 -7.51 44.64
C ARG A 380 24.98 -8.39 43.73
N GLU A 381 23.97 -9.07 44.27
CA GLU A 381 23.04 -9.89 43.50
C GLU A 381 22.27 -9.07 42.43
N SER A 382 21.81 -7.87 42.82
CA SER A 382 21.16 -6.92 41.90
C SER A 382 22.09 -6.55 40.73
N LEU A 383 23.35 -6.24 41.02
CA LEU A 383 24.35 -5.88 40.01
C LEU A 383 24.67 -7.07 39.09
N GLU A 384 24.84 -8.27 39.64
CA GLU A 384 25.08 -9.49 38.87
C GLU A 384 23.92 -9.75 37.88
N LEU A 385 22.67 -9.59 38.31
CA LEU A 385 21.49 -9.69 37.43
C LEU A 385 21.44 -8.58 36.38
N ALA A 386 21.69 -7.33 36.76
CA ALA A 386 21.68 -6.20 35.82
C ALA A 386 22.76 -6.37 34.73
N VAL A 387 23.97 -6.78 35.11
CA VAL A 387 25.05 -7.08 34.17
C VAL A 387 24.70 -8.28 33.28
N GLY A 388 24.08 -9.32 33.85
CA GLY A 388 23.58 -10.47 33.09
C GLY A 388 22.57 -10.06 32.01
N GLN A 389 21.57 -9.26 32.36
CA GLN A 389 20.56 -8.75 31.42
C GLN A 389 21.19 -7.86 30.34
N LEU A 390 22.11 -6.96 30.71
CA LEU A 390 22.82 -6.11 29.75
C LEU A 390 23.64 -6.93 28.74
N ARG A 391 24.29 -8.02 29.19
CA ARG A 391 25.05 -8.93 28.29
C ARG A 391 24.14 -9.64 27.29
N GLN A 392 22.94 -10.01 27.69
CA GLN A 392 21.93 -10.62 26.81
C GLN A 392 21.42 -9.61 25.77
N LEU A 393 21.09 -8.39 26.20
CA LEU A 393 20.61 -7.32 25.31
C LEU A 393 21.67 -6.86 24.30
N THR A 394 22.94 -6.87 24.69
CA THR A 394 24.07 -6.45 23.82
C THR A 394 24.69 -7.59 23.01
N GLY A 395 24.10 -8.80 23.07
CA GLY A 395 24.53 -9.94 22.25
C GLY A 395 25.97 -10.39 22.51
N GLY A 396 26.44 -10.36 23.77
CA GLY A 396 27.75 -10.86 24.17
C GLY A 396 28.98 -10.20 23.51
N ARG A 397 28.79 -9.15 22.69
CA ARG A 397 29.85 -8.47 21.94
C ARG A 397 30.01 -7.01 22.37
N ARG A 398 30.47 -6.82 23.60
CA ARG A 398 31.45 -5.76 23.87
C ARG A 398 32.59 -6.37 24.65
N LYS A 399 33.77 -6.37 24.01
CA LYS A 399 35.06 -6.52 24.68
C LYS A 399 35.03 -5.62 25.92
N THR A 400 35.37 -6.23 27.05
CA THR A 400 35.75 -5.56 28.29
C THR A 400 36.50 -4.25 27.98
N PRO A 401 36.01 -3.08 28.43
CA PRO A 401 36.93 -2.00 28.71
C PRO A 401 37.67 -2.44 29.97
N LEU A 402 38.98 -2.64 29.84
CA LEU A 402 39.90 -2.77 30.97
C LEU A 402 39.89 -1.51 31.81
#